data_AF-A0A7C1B056-F1
#
_entry.id   AF-A0A7C1B056-F1
#
_cell.length_a   1.000
_cell.length_b   1.000
_cell.length_c   1.000
_cell.angle_alpha   90.00
_cell.angle_beta   90.00
_cell.angle_gamma   90.00
#
_symmetry.space_group_name_H-M   'P 1'
#
loop_
_entity.id
_entity.type
_entity.pdbx_description
1 polymer ?
#
loop_
_entity_poly.entity_id
_entity_poly.type
_entity_poly.pdbx_seq_one_letter_code
_entity_poly.pdbx_strand_id
1 'polypeptide(L)'
;VQNEPGDSHRWESCEFSPEEERDFVKFYLGPRLLGDGLSQVKILVADDNRDLAVPRAELILADPGAARYVGGVAVHWYSGDHFSLLGRLRRRHPQICILNTEACLEGGVSREGLCKD
;
A
#
# COMPACT_ATOMS: atom_id res chain seq x y z
N VAL A 1 -6.16 0.87 0.29
CA VAL A 1 -7.29 1.27 1.17
C VAL A 1 -7.42 2.76 1.11
N GLN A 2 -6.30 3.45 1.33
CA GLN A 2 -6.14 4.88 1.22
C GLN A 2 -4.80 5.12 0.54
N ASN A 3 -4.73 6.10 -0.36
CA ASN A 3 -3.47 6.54 -0.97
C ASN A 3 -2.59 7.22 0.09
N GLU A 4 -1.32 6.81 0.20
CA GLU A 4 -0.29 7.40 1.07
C GLU A 4 -0.83 7.73 2.47
N PRO A 5 -1.34 6.72 3.20
CA PRO A 5 -2.10 6.91 4.44
C PRO A 5 -1.26 7.50 5.58
N GLY A 6 0.07 7.49 5.47
CA GLY A 6 0.98 8.10 6.44
C GLY A 6 1.22 9.59 6.20
N ASP A 7 0.79 10.13 5.06
CA ASP A 7 1.21 11.44 4.61
C ASP A 7 0.10 12.49 4.67
N SER A 8 0.52 13.71 5.02
CA SER A 8 -0.33 14.90 5.08
C SER A 8 0.14 15.90 4.03
N HIS A 9 -0.46 15.83 2.83
CA HIS A 9 -0.10 16.71 1.73
C HIS A 9 -0.94 17.99 1.73
N ARG A 10 -0.49 18.97 0.93
CA ARG A 10 -1.24 20.21 0.65
C ARG A 10 -2.44 20.02 -0.29
N TRP A 11 -2.61 18.82 -0.83
CA TRP A 11 -3.73 18.38 -1.68
C TRP A 11 -4.47 17.24 -0.98
N GLU A 12 -5.43 16.62 -1.66
CA GLU A 12 -6.31 15.59 -1.09
C GLU A 12 -5.50 14.47 -0.40
N SER A 13 -5.66 14.38 0.92
CA SER A 13 -5.04 13.38 1.78
C SER A 13 -6.02 12.93 2.85
N CYS A 14 -5.88 11.71 3.34
CA CYS A 14 -6.63 11.20 4.48
C CYS A 14 -5.69 10.30 5.30
N GLU A 15 -5.38 10.74 6.51
CA GLU A 15 -4.40 10.06 7.35
C GLU A 15 -5.03 8.85 8.05
N PHE A 16 -4.29 7.74 8.05
CA PHE A 16 -4.60 6.53 8.82
C PHE A 16 -3.30 6.05 9.47
N SER A 17 -3.27 5.85 10.77
CA SER A 17 -2.28 4.97 11.39
C SER A 17 -2.39 3.54 10.84
N PRO A 18 -1.33 2.72 10.92
CA PRO A 18 -1.41 1.30 10.55
C PRO A 18 -2.53 0.55 11.29
N GLU A 19 -2.77 0.88 12.56
CA GLU A 19 -3.82 0.31 13.39
C GLU A 19 -5.22 0.75 12.93
N GLU A 20 -5.40 2.01 12.56
CA GLU A 20 -6.67 2.50 12.00
C GLU A 20 -6.98 1.84 10.66
N GLU A 21 -5.98 1.66 9.78
CA GLU A 21 -6.18 0.96 8.51
C GLU A 21 -6.55 -0.51 8.74
N ARG A 22 -5.85 -1.20 9.66
CA ARG A 22 -6.18 -2.57 10.08
C ARG A 22 -7.63 -2.66 10.56
N ASP A 23 -8.02 -1.77 11.46
CA ASP A 23 -9.34 -1.78 12.10
C ASP A 23 -10.43 -1.41 11.11
N PHE A 24 -10.15 -0.48 10.19
CA PHE A 24 -11.05 -0.16 9.08
C PHE A 24 -11.30 -1.38 8.19
N VAL A 25 -10.24 -2.10 7.79
CA VAL A 25 -10.36 -3.33 6.99
C VAL A 25 -11.13 -4.40 7.76
N LYS A 26 -10.81 -4.61 9.04
CA LYS A 26 -11.37 -5.68 9.89
C LYS A 26 -12.84 -5.48 10.24
N PHE A 27 -13.20 -4.28 10.67
CA PHE A 27 -14.52 -4.01 11.26
C PHE A 27 -15.51 -3.39 10.29
N TYR A 28 -15.03 -2.78 9.20
CA TYR A 28 -15.89 -2.00 8.29
C TYR A 28 -15.80 -2.47 6.85
N LEU A 29 -14.69 -2.22 6.15
CA LEU A 29 -14.58 -2.43 4.71
C LEU A 29 -14.72 -3.91 4.32
N GLY A 30 -13.96 -4.80 4.97
CA GLY A 30 -13.98 -6.24 4.70
C GLY A 30 -15.36 -6.87 4.90
N PRO A 31 -15.98 -6.73 6.09
CA PRO A 31 -17.34 -7.22 6.33
C PRO A 31 -18.37 -6.64 5.36
N ARG A 32 -18.25 -5.34 5.01
CA ARG A 32 -19.20 -4.70 4.11
C ARG A 32 -19.13 -5.26 2.69
N LEU A 33 -17.92 -5.39 2.12
CA LEU A 33 -17.74 -5.98 0.80
C LEU A 33 -18.25 -7.43 0.77
N LEU A 34 -18.00 -8.21 1.82
CA LEU A 34 -18.51 -9.58 1.90
C LEU A 34 -20.05 -9.62 1.99
N GLY A 35 -20.64 -8.77 2.84
CA GLY A 35 -22.09 -8.68 3.03
C GLY A 35 -22.84 -8.22 1.78
N ASP A 36 -22.22 -7.35 0.98
CA ASP A 36 -22.76 -6.87 -0.29
C ASP A 36 -22.48 -7.84 -1.47
N GLY A 37 -21.89 -9.01 -1.20
CA GLY A 37 -21.60 -10.03 -2.23
C GLY A 37 -20.43 -9.67 -3.16
N LEU A 38 -19.57 -8.72 -2.77
CA LEU A 38 -18.45 -8.19 -3.55
C LEU A 38 -17.10 -8.85 -3.19
N SER A 39 -17.13 -10.13 -2.80
CA SER A 39 -15.92 -10.87 -2.38
C SER A 39 -14.84 -11.02 -3.46
N GLN A 40 -15.19 -10.77 -4.74
CA GLN A 40 -14.25 -10.70 -5.85
C GLN A 40 -13.37 -9.44 -5.82
N VAL A 41 -13.83 -8.36 -5.19
CA VAL A 41 -13.08 -7.11 -5.06
C VAL A 41 -11.97 -7.32 -4.04
N LYS A 42 -10.71 -7.08 -4.46
CA LYS A 42 -9.55 -7.27 -3.59
C LYS A 42 -9.23 -5.98 -2.84
N ILE A 43 -9.01 -6.11 -1.53
CA ILE A 43 -8.50 -5.01 -0.70
C ILE A 43 -6.97 -5.05 -0.77
N LEU A 44 -6.37 -3.97 -1.29
CA LEU A 44 -4.95 -3.72 -1.18
C LEU A 44 -4.70 -2.75 -0.02
N VAL A 45 -3.78 -3.09 0.87
CA VAL A 45 -3.40 -2.25 2.02
C VAL A 45 -2.07 -1.55 1.78
N ALA A 46 -1.76 -0.59 2.64
CA ALA A 46 -0.56 0.24 2.64
C ALA A 46 -0.53 1.34 1.57
N ASP A 47 -0.37 1.00 0.29
CA ASP A 47 -0.44 1.96 -0.84
C ASP A 47 0.45 3.21 -0.64
N ASP A 48 1.73 2.93 -0.39
CA ASP A 48 2.74 3.92 0.01
C ASP A 48 4.14 3.44 -0.40
N ASN A 49 5.17 4.26 -0.22
CA ASN A 49 6.56 3.93 -0.50
C ASN A 49 7.01 2.66 0.24
N ARG A 50 7.86 1.84 -0.40
CA ARG A 50 8.19 0.47 0.04
C ARG A 50 8.70 0.35 1.48
N ASP A 51 9.45 1.33 1.94
CA ASP A 51 9.97 1.47 3.30
C ASP A 51 8.89 1.75 4.35
N LEU A 52 7.80 2.41 3.97
CA LEU A 52 6.63 2.67 4.81
C LEU A 52 5.57 1.57 4.68
N ALA A 53 5.32 1.14 3.44
CA ALA A 53 4.27 0.20 3.12
C ALA A 53 4.54 -1.20 3.66
N VAL A 54 5.79 -1.68 3.62
CA VAL A 54 6.10 -3.04 4.10
C VAL A 54 5.90 -3.18 5.62
N PRO A 55 6.43 -2.30 6.49
CA PRO A 55 6.14 -2.37 7.93
C PRO A 55 4.65 -2.24 8.26
N ARG A 56 3.94 -1.30 7.60
CA ARG A 56 2.49 -1.12 7.77
C ARG A 56 1.72 -2.38 7.38
N ALA A 57 2.05 -2.99 6.25
CA ALA A 57 1.44 -4.23 5.81
C ALA A 57 1.73 -5.40 6.76
N GLU A 58 2.97 -5.54 7.26
CA GLU A 58 3.32 -6.58 8.23
C GLU A 58 2.50 -6.45 9.52
N LEU A 59 2.20 -5.23 9.97
CA LEU A 59 1.32 -4.96 11.13
C LEU A 59 -0.12 -5.37 10.85
N ILE A 60 -0.68 -4.97 9.71
CA ILE A 60 -2.06 -5.30 9.33
C ILE A 60 -2.22 -6.82 9.17
N LEU A 61 -1.27 -7.47 8.49
CA LEU A 61 -1.29 -8.91 8.22
C LEU A 61 -1.04 -9.77 9.47
N ALA A 62 -0.51 -9.19 10.56
CA ALA A 62 -0.35 -9.88 11.82
C ALA A 62 -1.67 -10.10 12.57
N ASP A 63 -2.75 -9.36 12.25
CA ASP A 63 -4.10 -9.58 12.80
C ASP A 63 -4.93 -10.47 11.86
N PRO A 64 -5.25 -11.72 12.24
CA PRO A 64 -6.03 -12.63 11.40
C PRO A 64 -7.42 -12.10 11.01
N GLY A 65 -8.01 -11.24 11.83
CA GLY A 65 -9.30 -10.61 11.59
C GLY A 65 -9.27 -9.59 10.45
N ALA A 66 -8.14 -8.90 10.25
CA ALA A 66 -7.91 -8.04 9.09
C ALA A 66 -7.38 -8.86 7.91
N ALA A 67 -6.35 -9.69 8.14
CA ALA A 67 -5.62 -10.43 7.12
C ALA A 67 -6.51 -11.29 6.22
N ARG A 68 -7.61 -11.85 6.76
CA ARG A 68 -8.58 -12.63 5.98
C ARG A 68 -9.30 -11.84 4.87
N TYR A 69 -9.31 -10.52 4.94
CA TYR A 69 -9.92 -9.63 3.93
C TYR A 69 -8.88 -9.01 2.98
N VAL A 70 -7.60 -9.08 3.33
CA VAL A 70 -6.52 -8.48 2.53
C VAL A 70 -6.20 -9.37 1.33
N GLY A 71 -6.35 -8.82 0.13
CA GLY A 71 -6.00 -9.49 -1.13
C GLY A 71 -4.57 -9.21 -1.60
N GLY A 72 -3.94 -8.14 -1.11
CA GLY A 72 -2.60 -7.76 -1.49
C GLY A 72 -2.06 -6.55 -0.71
N VAL A 73 -0.80 -6.22 -0.98
CA VAL A 73 -0.11 -5.03 -0.50
C VAL A 73 0.26 -4.17 -1.69
N ALA A 74 -0.14 -2.91 -1.65
CA ALA A 74 0.20 -1.91 -2.65
C ALA A 74 1.46 -1.14 -2.23
N VAL A 75 2.32 -0.81 -3.18
CA VAL A 75 3.58 -0.09 -2.94
C VAL A 75 3.87 0.97 -4.01
N HIS A 76 4.55 2.05 -3.62
CA HIS A 76 5.02 3.15 -4.46
C HIS A 76 6.54 3.09 -4.68
N TRP A 77 7.04 3.82 -5.69
CA TRP A 77 8.43 3.72 -6.14
C TRP A 77 9.42 4.73 -5.49
N TYR A 78 8.97 5.80 -4.86
CA TYR A 78 9.78 6.99 -4.61
C TYR A 78 10.90 6.85 -3.56
N SER A 79 10.85 5.83 -2.69
CA SER A 79 11.92 5.62 -1.69
C SER A 79 13.15 4.84 -2.18
N GLY A 80 13.21 4.48 -3.46
CA GLY A 80 14.33 3.70 -4.02
C GLY A 80 14.18 2.19 -3.81
N ASP A 81 15.23 1.42 -4.13
CA ASP A 81 15.13 -0.02 -4.43
C ASP A 81 14.37 -0.88 -3.41
N HIS A 82 14.70 -0.80 -2.12
CA HIS A 82 14.03 -1.53 -1.02
C HIS A 82 13.64 -3.02 -1.31
N PHE A 83 14.33 -3.69 -2.24
CA PHE A 83 13.92 -5.03 -2.71
C PHE A 83 14.03 -6.09 -1.62
N SER A 84 14.91 -5.88 -0.64
CA SER A 84 15.05 -6.74 0.53
C SER A 84 13.79 -6.74 1.40
N LEU A 85 13.09 -5.60 1.51
CA LEU A 85 11.81 -5.48 2.23
C LEU A 85 10.72 -6.26 1.50
N LEU A 86 10.61 -6.09 0.18
CA LEU A 86 9.67 -6.86 -0.65
C LEU A 86 9.94 -8.36 -0.57
N GLY A 87 11.21 -8.76 -0.63
CA GLY A 87 11.62 -10.14 -0.46
C GLY A 87 11.25 -10.70 0.91
N ARG A 88 11.39 -9.90 1.99
CA ARG A 88 10.96 -10.29 3.34
C ARG A 88 9.45 -10.48 3.40
N LEU A 89 8.68 -9.53 2.90
CA LEU A 89 7.22 -9.58 2.86
C LEU A 89 6.74 -10.83 2.11
N ARG A 90 7.29 -11.10 0.92
CA ARG A 90 6.97 -12.29 0.11
C ARG A 90 7.30 -13.61 0.81
N ARG A 91 8.40 -13.68 1.56
CA ARG A 91 8.78 -14.88 2.33
C ARG A 91 7.86 -15.13 3.51
N ARG A 92 7.44 -14.07 4.21
CA ARG A 92 6.56 -14.16 5.39
C ARG A 92 5.10 -14.41 5.01
N HIS A 93 4.65 -13.84 3.89
CA HIS A 93 3.26 -13.88 3.44
C HIS A 93 3.18 -14.35 1.98
N PRO A 94 3.52 -15.62 1.69
CA PRO A 94 3.65 -16.11 0.32
C PRO A 94 2.34 -16.15 -0.49
N GLN A 95 1.20 -16.02 0.17
CA GLN A 95 -0.13 -15.98 -0.40
C GLN A 95 -0.60 -14.56 -0.77
N ILE A 96 0.11 -13.52 -0.33
CA ILE A 96 -0.27 -12.12 -0.52
C ILE A 96 0.37 -11.60 -1.82
N CYS A 97 -0.46 -10.97 -2.66
CA CYS A 97 0.02 -10.27 -3.85
C CYS A 97 0.74 -8.98 -3.44
N ILE A 98 1.87 -8.66 -4.06
CA ILE A 98 2.52 -7.36 -3.95
C ILE A 98 2.34 -6.66 -5.30
N LEU A 99 1.72 -5.48 -5.31
CA LEU A 99 1.43 -4.72 -6.52
C LEU A 99 2.10 -3.34 -6.44
N ASN A 100 2.86 -2.98 -7.46
CA ASN A 100 3.32 -1.61 -7.62
C ASN A 100 2.17 -0.76 -8.18
N THR A 101 1.65 0.17 -7.38
CA THR A 101 0.45 0.95 -7.70
C THR A 101 0.75 2.36 -8.18
N GLU A 102 1.91 2.91 -7.82
CA GLU A 102 2.32 4.24 -8.25
C GLU A 102 3.82 4.33 -8.53
N ALA A 103 4.16 4.94 -9.67
CA ALA A 103 5.51 5.34 -10.01
C ALA A 103 5.48 6.50 -11.00
N CYS A 104 6.14 7.61 -10.65
CA CYS A 104 6.40 8.74 -11.52
C CYS A 104 7.89 9.13 -11.48
N LEU A 105 8.31 9.95 -12.44
CA LEU A 105 9.60 10.63 -12.35
C LEU A 105 9.49 11.74 -11.30
N GLU A 106 10.01 11.48 -10.10
CA GLU A 106 10.06 12.47 -9.03
C GLU A 106 10.90 13.69 -9.46
N GLY A 107 10.38 14.90 -9.24
CA GLY A 107 10.98 16.14 -9.75
C GLY A 107 10.67 16.46 -11.22
N GLY A 108 9.97 15.58 -11.93
CA GLY A 108 9.58 15.78 -13.33
C GLY A 108 10.75 15.70 -14.31
N VAL A 109 10.48 15.97 -15.59
CA VAL A 109 11.52 15.96 -16.63
C VAL A 109 12.53 17.07 -16.35
N SER A 110 13.76 16.72 -15.99
CA SER A 110 14.85 17.68 -15.97
C SER A 110 15.17 18.08 -17.42
N ARG A 111 15.28 19.38 -17.70
CA ARG A 111 15.74 19.88 -19.00
C ARG A 111 17.24 19.69 -19.22
N GLU A 112 17.96 19.15 -18.24
CA GLU A 112 19.39 18.86 -18.34
C GLU A 112 19.63 17.68 -19.29
N GLY A 113 19.86 18.01 -20.56
CA GLY A 113 20.17 17.04 -21.63
C GLY A 113 19.31 17.16 -22.89
N LEU A 114 18.25 17.98 -22.87
CA LEU A 114 17.40 18.25 -24.04
C LEU A 114 17.76 19.62 -24.63
N CYS A 115 18.36 19.60 -25.82
CA CYS A 115 19.00 20.71 -26.55
C CYS A 115 20.38 21.15 -26.02
N LYS A 116 21.41 20.46 -26.49
CA LYS A 116 22.58 21.18 -27.00
C LYS A 116 22.42 21.23 -28.52
N ASP A 117 22.13 22.41 -29.04
CA ASP A 117 22.27 22.72 -30.47
C ASP A 117 23.74 22.53 -30.90
#